data_AF-A0A3D2R6U5-F1
#
_entry.id   AF-A0A3D2R6U5-F1
#
_cell.length_a   1.000
_cell.length_b   1.000
_cell.length_c   1.000
_cell.angle_alpha   90.00
_cell.angle_beta   90.00
_cell.angle_gamma   90.00
#
_symmetry.space_group_name_H-M   'P 1'
#
loop_
_entity.id
_entity.type
_entity.pdbx_description
1 polymer ?
#
loop_
_entity_poly.entity_id
_entity_poly.type
_entity_poly.pdbx_seq_one_letter_code
_entity_poly.pdbx_strand_id
1 'polypeptide(L)'
;IKALREQFWSEVRVPGAANELNQELEKAMRVADFLELGELFAKDALHRNESCGGHFREEYQTPEGEALRDDKNFMYVAAWEYKGEPADAVLHKEPLAYENIQVKTRSYK
;
A
#
# COMPACT_ATOMS: atom_id res chain seq x y z
N ILE A 1 10.31 -6.68 -2.36
CA ILE A 1 9.08 -7.31 -2.89
C ILE A 1 9.20 -7.59 -4.38
N LYS A 2 9.71 -6.67 -5.20
CA LYS A 2 10.06 -6.91 -6.61
C LYS A 2 10.76 -8.26 -6.88
N ALA A 3 11.85 -8.54 -6.15
CA ALA A 3 12.57 -9.82 -6.27
C ALA A 3 11.69 -11.06 -6.00
N LEU A 4 10.73 -10.99 -5.07
CA LEU A 4 9.79 -12.09 -4.80
C LEU A 4 8.79 -12.26 -5.94
N ARG A 5 8.36 -11.17 -6.59
CA ARG A 5 7.49 -11.24 -7.79
C ARG A 5 8.21 -11.86 -8.96
N GLU A 6 9.45 -11.44 -9.21
CA GLU A 6 10.30 -12.01 -10.26
C GLU A 6 10.52 -13.51 -10.04
N GLN A 7 10.85 -13.91 -8.81
CA GLN A 7 11.00 -15.31 -8.43
C GLN A 7 9.68 -16.09 -8.59
N PHE A 8 8.55 -15.52 -8.18
CA PHE A 8 7.25 -16.16 -8.33
C PHE A 8 6.97 -16.51 -9.81
N TRP A 9 7.16 -15.56 -10.72
CA TRP A 9 6.91 -15.80 -12.14
C TRP A 9 7.89 -16.79 -12.79
N SER A 10 9.13 -16.85 -12.32
CA SER A 10 10.13 -17.77 -12.87
C SER A 10 10.05 -19.18 -12.31
N GLU A 11 9.59 -19.36 -11.07
CA GLU A 11 9.71 -20.63 -10.34
C GLU A 11 8.38 -21.27 -9.94
N VAL A 12 7.24 -20.56 -9.99
CA VAL A 12 5.96 -21.12 -9.56
C VAL A 12 5.59 -22.38 -10.34
N ARG A 13 5.21 -23.44 -9.62
CA ARG A 13 4.70 -24.68 -10.20
C ARG A 13 3.24 -24.83 -9.84
N VAL A 14 2.40 -24.88 -10.88
CA VAL A 14 0.96 -25.08 -10.73
C VAL A 14 0.62 -26.48 -11.20
N PRO A 15 0.23 -27.41 -10.31
CA PRO A 15 -0.19 -28.75 -10.70
C PRO A 15 -1.57 -28.72 -11.38
N GLY A 16 -1.91 -29.78 -12.11
CA GLY A 16 -3.18 -29.94 -12.83
C GLY A 16 -3.01 -29.98 -14.35
N ALA A 17 -4.13 -30.11 -15.06
CA ALA A 17 -4.20 -30.17 -16.51
C ALA A 17 -4.91 -28.93 -17.12
N ALA A 18 -4.76 -28.72 -18.42
CA ALA A 18 -5.33 -27.56 -19.11
C ALA A 18 -6.87 -27.59 -19.24
N ASN A 19 -7.48 -28.77 -19.18
CA ASN A 19 -8.91 -28.99 -19.47
C ASN A 19 -9.71 -29.37 -18.21
N GLU A 20 -9.32 -28.83 -17.06
CA GLU A 20 -10.04 -29.00 -15.79
C GLU A 20 -10.15 -27.69 -15.03
N LEU A 21 -11.09 -27.61 -14.10
CA LEU A 21 -11.14 -26.51 -13.13
C LEU A 21 -9.96 -26.64 -12.17
N ASN A 22 -8.99 -25.73 -12.28
CA ASN A 22 -7.75 -25.79 -11.52
C ASN A 22 -7.71 -24.74 -10.40
N GLN A 23 -8.04 -25.16 -9.17
CA GLN A 23 -7.99 -24.29 -8.00
C GLN A 23 -6.56 -23.88 -7.60
N GLU A 24 -5.55 -24.66 -7.94
CA GLU A 24 -4.15 -24.30 -7.66
C GLU A 24 -3.69 -23.17 -8.58
N LEU A 25 -4.18 -23.11 -9.82
CA LEU A 25 -3.97 -21.97 -10.71
C LEU A 25 -4.62 -20.70 -10.13
N GLU A 26 -5.85 -20.80 -9.61
CA GLU A 26 -6.50 -19.66 -8.96
C GLU A 26 -5.69 -19.15 -7.75
N LYS A 27 -5.21 -20.06 -6.89
CA LYS A 27 -4.40 -19.69 -5.73
C LYS A 27 -3.09 -19.04 -6.16
N ALA A 28 -2.42 -19.58 -7.18
CA ALA A 28 -1.20 -19.00 -7.72
C ALA A 28 -1.44 -17.56 -8.20
N MET A 29 -2.50 -17.33 -8.99
CA MET A 29 -2.82 -15.99 -9.47
C MET A 29 -3.17 -15.02 -8.32
N ARG A 30 -3.88 -15.48 -7.27
CA ARG A 30 -4.14 -14.64 -6.08
C ARG A 30 -2.84 -14.27 -5.35
N VAL A 31 -1.88 -15.19 -5.26
CA VAL A 31 -0.55 -14.87 -4.69
C VAL A 31 0.18 -13.85 -5.56
N ALA A 32 0.11 -13.96 -6.88
CA ALA A 32 0.67 -12.96 -7.80
C ALA A 32 0.08 -11.57 -7.55
N ASP A 33 -1.25 -11.47 -7.42
CA ASP A 33 -1.96 -10.23 -7.11
C ASP A 33 -1.51 -9.64 -5.76
N PHE A 34 -1.38 -10.48 -4.72
CA PHE A 34 -0.93 -10.03 -3.40
C PHE A 34 0.51 -9.51 -3.41
N LEU A 35 1.40 -10.12 -4.18
CA LEU A 35 2.77 -9.64 -4.29
C LEU A 35 2.82 -8.29 -5.02
N GLU A 36 2.01 -8.09 -6.07
CA GLU A 36 1.90 -6.81 -6.77
C GLU A 36 1.32 -5.72 -5.86
N LEU A 37 0.18 -6.00 -5.22
CA LEU A 37 -0.46 -5.07 -4.28
C LEU A 37 0.44 -4.77 -3.08
N GLY A 38 1.11 -5.78 -2.54
CA GLY A 38 2.03 -5.62 -1.41
C GLY A 38 3.23 -4.72 -1.74
N GLU A 39 3.75 -4.79 -2.96
CA GLU A 39 4.80 -3.87 -3.43
C GLU A 39 4.29 -2.42 -3.47
N LEU A 40 3.08 -2.22 -3.99
CA LEU A 40 2.45 -0.90 -4.04
C LEU A 40 2.17 -0.35 -2.64
N PHE A 41 1.72 -1.19 -1.71
CA PHE A 41 1.50 -0.82 -0.31
C PHE A 41 2.81 -0.38 0.36
N ALA A 42 3.90 -1.14 0.17
CA ALA A 42 5.20 -0.76 0.70
C ALA A 42 5.71 0.57 0.11
N LYS A 43 5.47 0.80 -1.18
CA LYS A 43 5.80 2.07 -1.86
C LYS A 43 5.00 3.25 -1.30
N ASP A 44 3.69 3.09 -1.12
CA ASP A 44 2.84 4.15 -0.52
C ASP A 44 3.25 4.45 0.93
N ALA A 45 3.47 3.41 1.74
CA ALA A 45 3.90 3.55 3.13
C ALA A 45 5.26 4.26 3.25
N LEU A 46 6.20 3.97 2.34
CA LEU A 46 7.49 4.64 2.27
C LEU A 46 7.36 6.11 1.82
N HIS A 47 6.46 6.40 0.87
CA HIS A 47 6.20 7.76 0.41
C HIS A 47 5.56 8.64 1.52
N ARG A 48 4.64 8.06 2.31
CA ARG A 48 3.88 8.75 3.34
C ARG A 48 4.72 8.90 4.63
N ASN A 49 5.49 9.98 4.67
CA ASN A 49 6.36 10.39 5.78
C ASN A 49 5.58 11.08 6.93
N GLU A 50 4.59 10.39 7.49
CA GLU A 50 3.82 10.80 8.67
C GLU A 50 3.28 9.58 9.42
N SER A 51 2.66 9.79 10.57
CA SER A 51 1.76 8.80 11.19
C SER A 51 0.33 9.33 11.21
N CYS A 52 -0.60 8.63 10.58
CA CYS A 52 -2.01 9.01 10.50
C CYS A 52 -2.93 7.80 10.49
N GLY A 53 -3.78 7.67 11.52
CA GLY A 53 -4.74 6.57 11.62
C GLY A 53 -4.02 5.22 11.80
N GLY A 54 -4.30 4.26 10.91
CA GLY A 54 -3.64 2.95 10.93
C GLY A 54 -2.24 2.90 10.31
N HIS A 55 -1.83 3.98 9.61
CA HIS A 55 -0.45 4.12 9.11
C HIS A 55 0.39 4.74 10.22
N PHE A 56 1.26 3.95 10.82
CA PHE A 56 2.10 4.37 11.94
C PHE A 56 3.57 4.12 11.63
N ARG A 57 4.38 5.15 11.80
CA ARG A 57 5.81 5.15 11.59
C ARG A 57 6.50 5.64 12.85
N GLU A 58 7.40 4.83 13.39
CA GLU A 58 8.12 5.15 14.62
C GLU A 58 8.99 6.41 14.48
N GLU A 59 9.39 6.77 13.25
CA GLU A 59 10.11 8.02 12.99
C GLU A 59 9.21 9.27 13.08
N TYR A 60 7.89 9.07 13.01
CA TYR A 60 6.86 10.11 13.02
C TYR A 60 5.87 9.88 14.16
N GLN A 61 6.39 9.83 15.39
CA GLN A 61 5.58 9.76 16.60
C GLN A 61 5.99 10.85 17.60
N THR A 62 5.09 11.18 18.52
CA THR A 62 5.44 12.05 19.66
C THR A 62 6.35 11.31 20.64
N PRO A 63 7.04 12.00 21.57
CA PRO A 63 7.81 11.35 22.63
C PRO A 63 7.01 10.35 23.49
N GLU A 64 5.69 10.51 23.54
CA GLU A 64 4.75 9.64 24.26
C GLU A 64 4.25 8.45 23.42
N GLY A 65 4.71 8.30 22.18
CA GLY A 65 4.35 7.19 21.29
C GLY A 65 3.03 7.39 20.53
N GLU A 66 2.50 8.61 20.46
CA GLU A 66 1.29 8.90 19.68
C GLU A 66 1.61 9.28 18.23
N ALA A 67 0.66 9.05 17.32
CA ALA A 67 0.82 9.36 15.90
C ALA A 67 1.04 10.85 15.66
N LEU A 68 2.16 11.21 15.02
CA LEU A 68 2.44 12.56 14.57
C LEU A 68 2.00 12.73 13.11
N ARG A 69 0.79 13.27 12.91
CA ARG A 69 0.21 13.55 11.59
C ARG A 69 0.76 14.85 11.00
N ASP A 70 0.99 14.89 9.69
CA ASP A 70 1.48 16.06 8.98
C ASP A 70 0.43 16.63 8.00
N ASP A 71 -0.40 17.51 8.54
CA ASP A 71 -1.49 18.19 7.84
C ASP A 71 -0.99 19.18 6.76
N LYS A 72 0.29 19.54 6.74
CA LYS A 72 0.84 20.46 5.73
C LYS A 72 1.17 19.72 4.44
N ASN A 73 1.76 18.54 4.55
CA ASN A 73 2.29 17.80 3.39
C ASN A 73 1.39 16.63 2.95
N PHE A 74 0.59 16.05 3.85
CA PHE A 74 -0.14 14.80 3.59
C PHE A 74 -1.67 14.91 3.70
N MET A 75 -2.20 16.14 3.59
CA MET A 75 -3.64 16.41 3.51
C MET A 75 -4.26 16.02 2.16
N TYR A 76 -4.15 14.74 1.79
CA TYR A 76 -4.67 14.18 0.55
C TYR A 76 -4.93 12.68 0.64
N VAL A 77 -5.82 12.20 -0.23
CA VAL A 77 -5.97 10.78 -0.53
C VAL A 77 -5.02 10.40 -1.67
N ALA A 78 -4.29 9.30 -1.49
CA ALA A 78 -3.39 8.77 -2.51
C ALA A 78 -4.15 7.79 -3.41
N ALA A 79 -4.04 7.97 -4.72
CA ALA A 79 -4.45 6.99 -5.72
C ALA A 79 -3.26 6.69 -6.62
N TRP A 80 -2.88 5.41 -6.72
CA TRP A 80 -1.73 5.01 -7.53
C TRP A 80 -2.21 4.39 -8.84
N GLU A 81 -1.87 5.04 -9.95
CA GLU A 81 -2.16 4.55 -11.30
C GLU A 81 -1.14 3.48 -11.70
N TYR A 82 -1.62 2.33 -12.15
CA TYR A 82 -0.77 1.26 -12.66
C TYR A 82 -0.19 1.60 -14.05
N LYS A 83 1.12 1.46 -14.21
CA LYS A 83 1.86 1.70 -15.46
C LYS A 83 2.61 0.47 -15.98
N GLY A 84 2.21 -0.73 -15.56
CA GLY A 84 2.85 -2.00 -15.94
C GLY A 84 3.62 -2.67 -14.80
N GLU A 85 4.11 -1.90 -13.83
CA GLU A 85 4.61 -2.44 -12.55
C GLU A 85 4.40 -1.44 -11.39
N PRO A 86 4.31 -1.90 -10.12
CA PRO A 86 4.19 -1.06 -8.93
C PRO A 86 5.31 -0.04 -8.79
N ALA A 87 6.54 -0.40 -9.19
CA ALA A 87 7.68 0.52 -9.19
C ALA A 87 7.41 1.77 -10.05
N ASP A 88 6.73 1.60 -11.17
CA ASP A 88 6.38 2.66 -12.11
C ASP A 88 5.03 3.33 -11.82
N ALA A 89 4.29 2.85 -10.81
CA ALA A 89 3.00 3.40 -10.47
C ALA A 89 3.09 4.92 -10.21
N VAL A 90 2.13 5.67 -10.74
CA VAL A 90 2.10 7.14 -10.65
C VAL A 90 1.15 7.55 -9.54
N LEU A 91 1.62 8.39 -8.62
CA LEU A 91 0.80 8.92 -7.53
C LEU A 91 -0.05 10.09 -8.03
N HIS A 92 -1.35 9.92 -7.94
CA HIS A 92 -2.35 10.97 -8.01
C HIS A 92 -2.78 11.36 -6.61
N LYS A 93 -2.81 12.67 -6.33
CA LYS A 93 -3.18 13.22 -5.02
C LYS A 93 -4.50 13.96 -5.15
N GLU A 94 -5.49 13.53 -4.38
CA GLU A 94 -6.75 14.25 -4.23
C GLU A 94 -6.72 15.05 -2.92
N PRO A 95 -6.67 16.39 -2.96
CA PRO A 95 -6.61 17.20 -1.74
C PRO A 95 -7.85 17.02 -0.88
N LEU A 96 -7.65 16.92 0.45
CA LEU A 96 -8.75 16.90 1.40
C LEU A 96 -9.07 18.33 1.86
N ALA A 97 -10.25 18.83 1.48
CA ALA A 97 -10.76 20.14 1.90
C ALA A 97 -11.92 19.97 2.90
N TYR A 98 -11.70 20.41 4.14
CA TYR A 98 -12.72 20.34 5.19
C TYR A 98 -13.40 21.71 5.37
N GLU A 99 -14.69 21.78 5.07
CA GLU A 99 -15.47 23.03 5.17
C GLU A 99 -16.19 23.18 6.52
N ASN A 100 -16.63 22.07 7.10
CA ASN A 100 -17.54 22.07 8.23
C ASN A 100 -16.88 21.77 9.57
N ILE A 101 -15.59 21.40 9.56
CA ILE A 101 -14.84 21.05 10.77
C ILE A 101 -13.42 21.61 10.70
N GLN A 102 -12.90 22.04 11.84
CA GLN A 102 -11.48 22.33 11.98
C GLN A 102 -10.73 21.02 12.22
N VAL A 103 -9.73 20.76 11.39
CA VAL A 103 -8.85 19.60 11.53
C VAL A 103 -8.02 19.72 12.81
N LYS A 104 -8.01 18.67 13.64
CA LYS A 104 -7.23 18.57 14.88
C LYS A 104 -6.49 17.24 14.94
N THR A 105 -5.35 17.23 15.64
CA THR A 105 -4.63 16.00 15.99
C THR A 105 -5.44 15.22 17.02
N ARG A 106 -5.54 13.90 16.85
CA ARG A 106 -6.23 13.01 17.80
C ARG A 106 -5.30 12.70 18.97
N SER A 107 -5.85 12.71 20.18
CA SER A 107 -5.24 12.14 21.39
C SER A 107 -6.04 10.89 21.76
N TYR A 108 -5.36 9.79 22.09
CA TYR A 108 -6.02 8.57 22.56
C TYR A 108 -5.92 8.39 24.09
N LYS A 109 -5.25 9.33 24.75
CA LYS A 109 -5.33 9.54 26.20
C LYS A 109 -6.65 10.17 26.62
#